data_AF-A0A146LUD0-F1
#
_entry.id   AF-A0A146LUD0-F1
#
_cell.length_a   1.000
_cell.length_b   1.000
_cell.length_c   1.000
_cell.angle_alpha   90.00
_cell.angle_beta   90.00
_cell.angle_gamma   90.00
#
_symmetry.space_group_name_H-M   'P 1'
#
loop_
_entity.id
_entity.type
_entity.pdbx_description
1 polymer ?
#
loop_
_entity_poly.entity_id
_entity_poly.type
_entity_poly.pdbx_seq_one_letter_code
_entity_poly.pdbx_strand_id
1 'polypeptide(L)'
;AKFEPSSTSREYFKVPPHTPLIFSEVGGRTLYRLLVSDASGENEMSLLQETVPAWVADIVVEKNLPKFNKIPFYLVPYSNTAVKSIKRERLSANDFIQMHKVAEHVYEKMLGSETGSVAGAGSPADRYEDIELAGGEVEEKVELLCNDQVNLLLYHYIPILSTSE
;
A
#
# COMPACT_ATOMS: atom_id res chain seq x y z
N ALA A 1 1.67 19.37 -32.08
CA ALA A 1 2.24 18.27 -31.27
C ALA A 1 1.13 17.25 -31.06
N LYS A 2 1.36 16.01 -31.48
CA LYS A 2 0.40 14.92 -31.39
C LYS A 2 0.49 14.37 -29.96
N PHE A 3 -0.59 14.46 -29.19
CA PHE A 3 -0.66 13.93 -27.83
C PHE A 3 -0.64 12.41 -27.95
N GLU A 4 0.50 11.78 -27.70
CA GLU A 4 0.55 10.32 -27.51
C GLU A 4 0.16 10.04 -26.06
N PRO A 5 -0.96 9.35 -25.81
CA PRO A 5 -1.31 8.95 -24.46
C PRO A 5 -0.30 7.88 -24.02
N SER A 6 0.55 8.21 -23.05
CA SER A 6 1.29 7.20 -22.32
C SER A 6 0.27 6.25 -21.69
N SER A 7 0.37 4.98 -22.08
CA SER A 7 -0.50 3.90 -21.63
C SER A 7 -0.28 3.60 -20.15
N THR A 8 -0.88 4.38 -19.27
CA THR A 8 -1.08 3.98 -17.86
C THR A 8 -2.17 4.81 -17.16
N SER A 9 -3.21 5.26 -17.88
CA SER A 9 -4.50 5.45 -17.20
C SER A 9 -5.01 4.06 -16.83
N ARG A 10 -4.73 3.61 -15.60
CA ARG A 10 -5.26 2.34 -15.13
C ARG A 10 -6.77 2.51 -14.91
N GLU A 11 -7.54 2.34 -15.98
CA GLU A 11 -9.00 2.24 -15.97
C GLU A 11 -9.38 0.91 -15.31
N TYR A 12 -9.18 0.79 -14.00
CA TYR A 12 -9.59 -0.38 -13.24
C TYR A 12 -11.12 -0.57 -13.29
N PHE A 13 -11.84 0.55 -13.37
CA PHE A 13 -13.29 0.60 -13.56
C PHE A 13 -13.69 1.94 -14.19
N LYS A 14 -14.95 2.04 -14.63
CA LYS A 14 -15.53 3.28 -15.16
C LYS A 14 -16.79 3.65 -14.40
N VAL A 15 -16.97 4.94 -14.16
CA VAL A 15 -18.18 5.49 -13.57
C VAL A 15 -19.24 5.66 -14.68
N PRO A 16 -20.53 5.36 -14.44
CA PRO A 16 -21.58 5.55 -15.45
C PRO A 16 -21.63 7.00 -15.95
N PRO A 17 -21.79 7.24 -17.28
CA PRO A 17 -21.73 8.59 -17.84
C PRO A 17 -22.79 9.56 -17.28
N HIS A 18 -23.94 9.03 -16.87
CA HIS A 18 -25.04 9.80 -16.28
C HIS A 18 -24.87 10.08 -14.77
N THR A 19 -23.73 9.72 -14.18
CA THR A 19 -23.44 10.01 -12.77
C THR A 19 -23.25 11.53 -12.60
N PRO A 20 -23.93 12.18 -11.66
CA PRO A 20 -23.72 13.60 -11.40
C PRO A 20 -22.40 13.83 -10.66
N LEU A 21 -21.57 14.73 -11.19
CA LEU A 21 -20.36 15.25 -10.56
C LEU A 21 -20.67 16.62 -9.95
N ILE A 22 -20.35 16.82 -8.68
CA ILE A 22 -20.69 18.04 -7.92
C ILE A 22 -19.45 18.55 -7.20
N PHE A 23 -19.12 19.83 -7.40
CA PHE A 23 -18.12 20.57 -6.65
C PHE A 23 -18.82 21.55 -5.72
N SER A 24 -18.45 21.56 -4.44
CA SER A 24 -19.10 22.38 -3.40
C SER A 24 -18.13 22.81 -2.32
N GLU A 25 -18.43 23.90 -1.64
CA GLU A 25 -17.69 24.37 -0.47
C GLU A 25 -18.07 23.60 0.80
N VAL A 26 -17.17 23.65 1.80
CA VAL A 26 -17.43 23.15 3.16
C VAL A 26 -18.51 24.05 3.78
N GLY A 27 -19.77 23.61 3.73
CA GLY A 27 -20.94 24.41 4.05
C GLY A 27 -22.15 24.16 3.12
N GLY A 28 -21.95 23.40 2.05
CA GLY A 28 -23.03 22.90 1.19
C GLY A 28 -23.39 23.83 0.02
N ARG A 29 -22.71 24.96 -0.13
CA ARG A 29 -22.84 25.80 -1.33
C ARG A 29 -22.24 25.06 -2.53
N THR A 30 -23.07 24.75 -3.53
CA THR A 30 -22.61 24.16 -4.79
C THR A 30 -21.91 25.22 -5.65
N LEU A 31 -20.72 24.87 -6.14
CA LEU A 31 -19.94 25.66 -7.09
C LEU A 31 -20.27 25.25 -8.53
N TYR A 32 -20.31 23.94 -8.79
CA TYR A 32 -20.57 23.42 -10.12
C TYR A 32 -21.15 22.02 -10.09
N ARG A 33 -22.06 21.72 -11.03
CA ARG A 33 -22.69 20.42 -11.21
C ARG A 33 -22.82 20.10 -12.69
N LEU A 34 -22.36 18.92 -13.09
CA LEU A 34 -22.43 18.40 -14.45
C LEU A 34 -22.57 16.87 -14.42
N LEU A 35 -22.87 16.23 -15.56
CA LEU A 35 -22.72 14.78 -15.68
C LEU A 35 -21.29 14.42 -16.05
N VAL A 36 -20.85 13.21 -15.69
CA VAL A 36 -19.53 12.69 -16.10
C VAL A 36 -19.36 12.73 -17.63
N SER A 37 -20.43 12.48 -18.39
CA SER A 37 -20.43 12.59 -19.86
C SER A 37 -20.11 13.98 -20.39
N ASP A 38 -20.43 15.03 -19.62
CA ASP A 38 -20.38 16.41 -20.09
C ASP A 38 -19.02 17.06 -19.81
N ALA A 39 -18.18 16.43 -18.98
CA ALA A 39 -16.88 16.94 -18.55
C ALA A 39 -15.89 17.18 -19.71
N SER A 40 -16.14 16.63 -20.90
CA SER A 40 -15.34 16.87 -22.10
C SER A 40 -15.78 18.06 -22.95
N GLY A 41 -16.89 18.73 -22.61
CA GLY A 41 -17.37 19.90 -23.33
C GLY A 41 -16.49 21.13 -23.07
N GLU A 42 -16.35 22.00 -24.08
CA GLU A 42 -15.45 23.17 -24.00
C GLU A 42 -15.88 24.17 -22.93
N ASN A 43 -17.19 24.39 -22.78
CA ASN A 43 -17.75 25.28 -21.76
C ASN A 43 -17.52 24.71 -20.35
N GLU A 44 -17.78 23.40 -20.20
CA GLU A 44 -17.66 22.66 -18.97
C GLU A 44 -16.19 22.61 -18.51
N MET A 45 -15.25 22.46 -19.46
CA MET A 45 -13.82 22.47 -19.18
C MET A 45 -13.35 23.79 -18.57
N SER A 46 -13.85 24.94 -19.08
CA SER A 46 -13.51 26.25 -18.52
C SER A 46 -13.97 26.37 -17.06
N LEU A 47 -15.19 25.92 -16.75
CA LEU A 47 -15.73 25.90 -15.39
C LEU A 47 -14.99 24.91 -14.48
N LEU A 48 -14.58 23.75 -15.01
CA LEU A 48 -13.78 22.78 -14.26
C LEU A 48 -12.41 23.35 -13.87
N GLN A 49 -11.75 24.11 -14.75
CA GLN A 49 -10.46 24.74 -14.42
C GLN A 49 -10.56 25.72 -13.24
N GLU A 50 -11.70 26.38 -13.07
CA GLU A 50 -11.93 27.33 -11.97
C GLU A 50 -12.43 26.65 -10.68
N THR A 51 -13.16 25.54 -10.79
CA THR A 51 -13.88 24.93 -9.66
C THR A 51 -13.24 23.69 -9.08
N VAL A 52 -12.39 22.99 -9.85
CA VAL A 52 -11.68 21.80 -9.38
C VAL A 52 -10.62 22.22 -8.35
N PRO A 53 -10.68 21.71 -7.11
CA PRO A 53 -9.66 22.00 -6.12
C PRO A 53 -8.28 21.50 -6.54
N ALA A 54 -7.22 22.23 -6.18
CA ALA A 54 -5.84 21.87 -6.53
C ALA A 54 -5.47 20.43 -6.14
N TRP A 55 -5.89 19.95 -4.97
CA TRP A 55 -5.61 18.57 -4.53
C TRP A 55 -6.24 17.48 -5.43
N VAL A 56 -7.33 17.80 -6.13
CA VAL A 56 -7.92 16.90 -7.14
C VAL A 56 -7.10 16.95 -8.41
N ALA A 57 -6.74 18.16 -8.87
CA ALA A 57 -5.94 18.37 -10.08
C ALA A 57 -4.56 17.72 -9.97
N ASP A 58 -3.91 17.79 -8.80
CA ASP A 58 -2.63 17.14 -8.51
C ASP A 58 -2.69 15.63 -8.81
N ILE A 59 -3.80 14.97 -8.48
CA ILE A 59 -3.96 13.52 -8.68
C ILE A 59 -4.40 13.21 -10.11
N VAL A 60 -5.41 13.92 -10.62
CA VAL A 60 -6.09 13.58 -11.88
C VAL A 60 -5.31 14.08 -13.09
N VAL A 61 -4.74 15.28 -13.03
CA VAL A 61 -4.01 15.93 -14.13
C VAL A 61 -2.52 15.66 -13.99
N GLU A 62 -1.93 16.03 -12.84
CA GLU A 62 -0.48 15.94 -12.64
C GLU A 62 0.01 14.53 -12.31
N LYS A 63 -0.92 13.58 -12.05
CA LYS A 63 -0.61 12.19 -11.66
C LYS A 63 0.30 12.10 -10.43
N ASN A 64 0.28 13.11 -9.56
CA ASN A 64 0.96 13.12 -8.28
C ASN A 64 0.18 12.27 -7.29
N LEU A 65 0.42 10.96 -7.31
CA LEU A 65 -0.23 10.01 -6.42
C LEU A 65 0.09 10.34 -4.95
N PRO A 66 -0.89 10.24 -4.03
CA PRO A 66 -0.65 10.40 -2.61
C PRO A 66 0.46 9.47 -2.12
N LYS A 67 1.29 9.95 -1.20
CA LYS A 67 2.30 9.12 -0.55
C LYS A 67 1.61 8.10 0.35
N PHE A 68 2.13 6.89 0.38
CA PHE A 68 1.67 5.87 1.32
C PHE A 68 1.85 6.32 2.77
N ASN A 69 0.86 6.01 3.60
CA ASN A 69 0.93 6.29 5.02
C ASN A 69 1.92 5.33 5.66
N LYS A 70 2.71 5.84 6.60
CA LYS A 70 3.59 4.99 7.40
C LYS A 70 2.99 4.77 8.78
N ILE A 71 2.88 3.51 9.18
CA ILE A 71 2.48 3.12 10.52
C ILE A 71 3.73 2.85 11.37
N PRO A 72 3.87 3.47 12.56
CA PRO A 72 4.88 3.09 13.52
C PRO A 72 4.38 1.87 14.32
N PHE A 73 5.25 0.88 14.53
CA PHE A 73 4.93 -0.30 15.35
C PHE A 73 6.17 -0.74 16.14
N TYR A 74 5.93 -1.56 17.17
CA TYR A 74 7.00 -2.15 17.96
C TYR A 74 7.09 -3.65 17.67
N LEU A 75 8.32 -4.10 17.46
CA LEU A 75 8.66 -5.52 17.40
C LEU A 75 9.36 -5.89 18.70
N VAL A 76 8.82 -6.86 19.41
CA VAL A 76 9.33 -7.34 20.70
C VAL A 76 9.49 -8.85 20.67
N PRO A 77 10.52 -9.41 21.32
CA PRO A 77 10.61 -10.85 21.50
C PRO A 77 9.45 -11.33 22.36
N TYR A 78 8.86 -12.47 22.00
CA TYR A 78 7.79 -13.06 22.80
C TYR A 78 8.36 -13.64 24.10
N SER A 79 7.71 -13.34 25.22
CA SER A 79 8.10 -13.82 26.55
C SER A 79 8.22 -15.36 26.53
N ASN A 80 9.32 -15.89 27.05
CA ASN A 80 9.67 -17.33 27.04
C ASN A 80 10.37 -17.88 25.78
N THR A 81 10.67 -17.05 24.77
CA THR A 81 11.59 -17.47 23.69
C THR A 81 13.05 -17.24 24.10
N ALA A 82 13.93 -18.24 23.92
CA ALA A 82 15.35 -18.16 24.26
C ALA A 82 16.17 -17.23 23.32
N VAL A 83 15.49 -16.39 22.53
CA VAL A 83 16.09 -15.52 21.51
C VAL A 83 16.55 -14.23 22.16
N LYS A 84 17.85 -14.16 22.47
CA LYS A 84 18.48 -13.03 23.17
C LYS A 84 18.85 -11.86 22.24
N SER A 85 18.75 -12.02 20.91
CA SER A 85 19.29 -11.07 19.93
C SER A 85 18.33 -9.91 19.59
N ILE A 86 17.01 -10.12 19.62
CA ILE A 86 16.03 -9.08 19.26
C ILE A 86 15.62 -8.30 20.52
N LYS A 87 16.15 -7.08 20.65
CA LYS A 87 15.65 -6.09 21.63
C LYS A 87 14.40 -5.41 21.07
N ARG A 88 13.52 -4.91 21.97
CA ARG A 88 12.36 -4.07 21.61
C ARG A 88 12.78 -3.02 20.57
N GLU A 89 12.23 -3.12 19.37
CA GLU A 89 12.59 -2.29 18.23
C GLU A 89 11.37 -1.49 17.78
N ARG A 90 11.55 -0.19 17.53
CA ARG A 90 10.51 0.65 16.93
C ARG A 90 10.74 0.69 15.42
N LEU A 91 9.81 0.12 14.66
CA LEU A 91 9.82 0.10 13.21
C LEU A 91 8.77 1.05 12.65
N SER A 92 8.90 1.40 11.38
CA SER A 92 7.88 2.13 10.65
C SER A 92 7.86 1.67 9.20
N ALA A 93 6.68 1.25 8.74
CA ALA A 93 6.49 0.73 7.39
C ALA A 93 5.20 1.28 6.79
N ASN A 94 5.00 1.02 5.50
CA ASN A 94 3.75 1.28 4.78
C ASN A 94 2.57 0.58 5.48
N ASP A 95 1.38 1.18 5.48
CA ASP A 95 0.15 0.61 6.05
C ASP A 95 -0.29 -0.71 5.39
N PHE A 96 0.16 -0.98 4.17
CA PHE A 96 0.02 -2.24 3.45
C PHE A 96 1.23 -3.18 3.62
N ILE A 97 2.07 -3.00 4.63
CA ILE A 97 3.19 -3.92 4.90
C ILE A 97 2.65 -5.33 5.11
N GLN A 98 3.19 -6.27 4.35
CA GLN A 98 2.82 -7.68 4.47
C GLN A 98 3.55 -8.32 5.65
N MET A 99 2.86 -9.17 6.43
CA MET A 99 3.45 -9.79 7.62
C MET A 99 4.56 -10.76 7.27
N HIS A 100 4.58 -11.35 6.07
CA HIS A 100 5.74 -12.12 5.62
C HIS A 100 7.00 -11.25 5.56
N LYS A 101 6.91 -9.96 5.19
CA LYS A 101 8.06 -9.04 5.21
C LYS A 101 8.53 -8.73 6.63
N VAL A 102 7.60 -8.71 7.57
CA VAL A 102 7.93 -8.55 9.00
C VAL A 102 8.59 -9.83 9.53
N ALA A 103 8.12 -11.01 9.11
CA ALA A 103 8.68 -12.31 9.47
C ALA A 103 10.08 -12.49 8.89
N GLU A 104 10.28 -12.12 7.62
CA GLU A 104 11.58 -12.10 6.94
C GLU A 104 12.57 -11.19 7.69
N HIS A 105 12.16 -9.98 8.08
CA HIS A 105 12.99 -9.09 8.91
C HIS A 105 13.38 -9.72 10.25
N VAL A 106 12.45 -10.41 10.92
CA VAL A 106 12.75 -11.15 12.16
C VAL A 106 13.75 -12.27 11.90
N TYR A 107 13.53 -13.04 10.84
CA TYR A 107 14.34 -14.19 10.46
C TYR A 107 15.78 -13.80 10.14
N GLU A 108 15.97 -12.79 9.28
CA GLU A 108 17.28 -12.24 8.93
C GLU A 108 18.04 -11.74 10.16
N LYS A 109 17.33 -11.09 11.09
CA LYS A 109 17.91 -10.56 12.32
C LYS A 109 18.31 -11.66 13.32
N MET A 110 17.61 -12.80 13.30
CA MET A 110 18.02 -13.97 14.08
C MET A 110 19.24 -14.67 13.46
N LEU A 111 19.26 -14.88 12.15
CA LEU A 111 20.38 -15.53 11.44
C LEU A 111 21.66 -14.68 11.45
N GLY A 112 21.54 -13.37 11.28
CA GLY A 112 22.68 -12.44 11.35
C GLY A 112 23.34 -12.34 12.73
N SER A 113 22.76 -12.98 13.75
CA SER A 113 23.40 -13.12 15.06
C SER A 113 24.35 -14.34 15.13
N GLU A 114 24.28 -15.29 14.20
CA GLU A 114 25.09 -16.52 14.21
C GLU A 114 26.15 -16.59 13.08
N THR A 115 26.00 -15.81 12.01
CA THR A 115 26.94 -15.83 10.88
C THR A 115 27.54 -14.45 10.60
N GLY A 116 28.81 -14.30 10.94
CA GLY A 116 29.65 -13.23 10.37
C GLY A 116 29.76 -13.41 8.84
N SER A 117 29.56 -12.30 8.13
CA SER A 117 29.94 -12.02 6.73
C SER A 117 30.07 -13.18 5.74
N VAL A 118 29.15 -13.27 4.79
CA VAL A 118 29.50 -13.67 3.40
C VAL A 118 28.69 -12.83 2.40
N ALA A 119 29.43 -12.07 1.59
CA ALA A 119 28.89 -11.39 0.43
C ALA A 119 28.68 -12.39 -0.71
N GLY A 120 27.52 -12.36 -1.36
CA GLY A 120 27.23 -13.15 -2.56
C GLY A 120 26.30 -12.37 -3.49
N ALA A 121 26.85 -11.87 -4.60
CA ALA A 121 26.11 -11.21 -5.65
C ALA A 121 25.38 -12.25 -6.51
N GLY A 122 24.04 -12.15 -6.60
CA GLY A 122 23.18 -12.97 -7.47
C GLY A 122 22.25 -12.09 -8.31
N SER A 123 22.01 -12.52 -9.56
CA SER A 123 21.27 -11.77 -10.59
C SER A 123 19.76 -11.65 -10.33
N PRO A 124 19.05 -10.68 -10.95
CA PRO A 124 17.68 -10.31 -10.56
C PRO A 124 16.57 -11.33 -10.89
N ALA A 125 16.84 -12.30 -11.77
CA ALA A 125 15.82 -13.24 -12.27
C ALA A 125 15.58 -14.44 -11.35
N ASP A 126 16.59 -14.88 -10.59
CA ASP A 126 16.48 -16.02 -9.67
C ASP A 126 15.79 -15.67 -8.34
N ARG A 127 15.56 -14.37 -8.08
CA ARG A 127 14.96 -13.91 -6.82
C ARG A 127 13.47 -14.23 -6.70
N TYR A 128 12.74 -14.38 -7.80
CA TYR A 128 11.27 -14.54 -7.70
C TYR A 128 10.83 -15.95 -7.31
N GLU A 129 11.53 -17.01 -7.76
CA GLU A 129 11.24 -18.40 -7.34
C GLU A 129 11.82 -18.71 -5.95
N ASP A 130 12.96 -18.10 -5.60
CA ASP A 130 13.59 -18.25 -4.28
C ASP A 130 12.75 -17.58 -3.17
N ILE A 131 12.03 -16.49 -3.46
CA ILE A 131 11.18 -15.80 -2.46
C ILE A 131 9.95 -16.64 -2.06
N GLU A 132 9.32 -17.39 -2.98
CA GLU A 132 8.18 -18.25 -2.63
C GLU A 132 8.63 -19.48 -1.82
N LEU A 133 9.79 -20.06 -2.15
CA LEU A 133 10.35 -21.20 -1.42
C LEU A 133 10.94 -20.78 -0.05
N ALA A 134 11.65 -19.65 0.00
CA ALA A 134 12.17 -19.08 1.25
C ALA A 134 11.07 -18.53 2.16
N GLY A 135 9.96 -18.03 1.59
CA GLY A 135 8.77 -17.65 2.35
C GLY A 135 8.20 -18.81 3.15
N GLY A 136 8.18 -20.01 2.56
CA GLY A 136 7.74 -21.25 3.23
C GLY A 136 8.64 -21.66 4.41
N GLU A 137 9.96 -21.57 4.28
CA GLU A 137 10.90 -21.89 5.37
C GLU A 137 10.86 -20.87 6.53
N VAL A 138 10.57 -19.60 6.23
CA VAL A 138 10.43 -18.53 7.24
C VAL A 138 9.14 -18.70 8.04
N GLU A 139 8.03 -19.03 7.38
CA GLU A 139 6.73 -19.23 8.04
C GLU A 139 6.73 -20.44 9.00
N GLU A 140 7.51 -21.48 8.72
CA GLU A 140 7.68 -22.62 9.62
C GLU A 140 8.51 -22.28 10.88
N LYS A 141 9.35 -21.23 10.82
CA LYS A 141 10.35 -20.91 11.85
C LYS A 141 10.08 -19.62 12.63
N VAL A 142 9.21 -18.74 12.13
CA VAL A 142 8.88 -17.46 12.77
C VAL A 142 7.39 -17.31 12.98
N GLU A 143 6.98 -17.24 14.24
CA GLU A 143 5.60 -16.92 14.63
C GLU A 143 5.50 -15.45 15.08
N LEU A 144 4.52 -14.72 14.53
CA LEU A 144 4.26 -13.32 14.88
C LEU A 144 2.92 -13.20 15.60
N LEU A 145 2.93 -12.52 16.74
CA LEU A 145 1.74 -12.28 17.56
C LEU A 145 1.44 -10.78 17.69
N CYS A 146 0.16 -10.44 17.76
CA CYS A 146 -0.33 -9.13 18.22
C CYS A 146 -1.47 -9.38 19.21
N ASN A 147 -1.40 -8.76 20.40
CA ASN A 147 -2.37 -8.97 21.48
C ASN A 147 -2.63 -10.46 21.77
N ASP A 148 -1.57 -11.26 21.84
CA ASP A 148 -1.60 -12.72 22.09
C ASP A 148 -2.39 -13.54 21.05
N GLN A 149 -2.67 -12.97 19.88
CA GLN A 149 -3.24 -13.65 18.73
C GLN A 149 -2.21 -13.83 17.62
N VAL A 150 -2.19 -15.02 17.00
CA VAL A 150 -1.28 -15.34 15.89
C VAL A 150 -1.67 -14.54 14.65
N ASN A 151 -0.80 -13.63 14.23
CA ASN A 151 -1.06 -12.76 13.08
C ASN A 151 -1.02 -13.50 11.74
N LEU A 152 -0.35 -14.66 11.66
CA LEU A 152 -0.34 -15.49 10.45
C LEU A 152 -1.74 -16.04 10.14
N LEU A 153 -2.56 -16.34 11.17
CA LEU A 153 -3.96 -16.74 10.98
C LEU A 153 -4.84 -15.56 10.55
N LEU A 154 -4.51 -14.34 10.99
CA LEU A 154 -5.16 -13.12 10.51
C LEU A 154 -4.87 -12.85 9.03
N TYR A 155 -3.73 -13.29 8.46
CA TYR A 155 -3.48 -13.18 7.01
C TYR A 155 -4.39 -14.06 6.15
N HIS A 156 -4.96 -15.12 6.72
CA HIS A 156 -6.03 -15.88 6.04
C HIS A 156 -7.42 -15.29 6.29
N TYR A 157 -7.62 -14.52 7.37
CA TYR A 157 -8.90 -13.89 7.71
C TYR A 157 -9.08 -12.48 7.09
N ILE A 158 -8.01 -11.70 6.98
CA ILE A 158 -7.97 -10.35 6.40
C ILE A 158 -8.22 -10.30 4.88
N PRO A 159 -7.85 -11.27 4.03
CA PRO A 159 -8.27 -11.26 2.63
C PRO A 159 -9.80 -11.44 2.48
N ILE A 160 -10.50 -11.90 3.54
CA ILE A 160 -11.94 -12.12 3.54
C ILE A 160 -12.71 -10.97 4.22
N LEU A 161 -12.07 -10.19 5.10
CA LEU A 161 -12.75 -9.15 5.89
C LEU A 161 -12.61 -7.71 5.39
N SER A 162 -11.99 -7.46 4.23
CA SER A 162 -12.08 -6.14 3.58
C SER A 162 -13.40 -5.95 2.78
N THR A 163 -14.52 -6.40 3.32
CA THR A 163 -15.87 -5.97 2.89
C THR A 163 -16.76 -5.84 4.12
N SER A 164 -17.20 -4.60 4.39
CA SER A 164 -18.22 -4.18 5.38
C SER A 164 -17.77 -4.24 6.86
N GLU A 165 -17.94 -3.22 7.72
CA GLU A 165 -18.76 -1.99 7.76
C GLU A 165 -17.95 -0.80 8.31
#